data_AF-A0A7C6MBQ5-F1
#
_entry.id   AF-A0A7C6MBQ5-F1
#
_cell.length_a   1.000
_cell.length_b   1.000
_cell.length_c   1.000
_cell.angle_alpha   90.00
_cell.angle_beta   90.00
_cell.angle_gamma   90.00
#
_symmetry.space_group_name_H-M   'P 1'
#
loop_
_entity.id
_entity.type
_entity.pdbx_description
1 polymer ?
#
loop_
_entity_poly.entity_id
_entity_poly.type
_entity_poly.pdbx_seq_one_letter_code
_entity_poly.pdbx_strand_id
1 'polypeptide(L)' 'SIVEFQGSWYLFYHDCEISGGINHKRNVKFAKLEYRDDGSIVTINPER' A
#
# COMPACT_ATOMS: atom_id res chain seq x y z
N SER A 1 -6.38 1.91 2.46
CA SER A 1 -6.47 2.83 3.62
C SER A 1 -5.09 3.31 3.98
N ILE A 2 -4.98 4.47 4.63
CA ILE A 2 -3.71 5.01 5.14
C ILE A 2 -3.85 5.14 6.67
N VAL A 3 -2.88 4.65 7.42
CA VAL A 3 -2.92 4.66 8.89
C VAL A 3 -1.53 4.85 9.47
N GLU A 4 -1.45 5.57 10.59
CA GLU A 4 -0.26 5.63 11.42
C GLU A 4 -0.31 4.51 12.47
N PHE A 5 0.75 3.72 12.55
CA PHE A 5 0.91 2.69 13.56
C PHE A 5 2.33 2.68 14.09
N GLN A 6 2.47 2.81 15.41
CA GLN A 6 3.78 2.87 16.10
C GLN A 6 4.74 3.91 15.50
N GLY A 7 4.24 5.10 15.15
CA GLY A 7 5.05 6.21 14.61
C GLY A 7 5.50 6.02 13.16
N SER A 8 4.94 5.05 12.43
CA SER A 8 5.17 4.87 10.99
C SER A 8 3.84 4.87 10.24
N TRP A 9 3.84 5.48 9.05
CA TRP A 9 2.69 5.50 8.17
C TRP A 9 2.69 4.31 7.22
N TYR A 10 1.51 3.74 7.00
CA TYR A 10 1.32 2.57 6.15
C TYR A 10 0.17 2.79 5.17
N LEU A 11 0.38 2.40 3.92
CA LEU A 11 -0.65 2.24 2.90
C LEU A 11 -1.08 0.77 2.87
N PHE A 12 -2.32 0.51 3.24
CA PHE A 12 -2.97 -0.79 3.04
C PHE A 12 -3.76 -0.78 1.73
N TYR A 13 -3.56 -1.79 0.90
CA TYR A 13 -4.20 -1.93 -0.41
C TYR A 13 -4.52 -3.41 -0.70
N HIS A 14 -5.00 -3.70 -1.90
CA HIS A 14 -5.28 -5.07 -2.33
C HIS A 14 -4.92 -5.27 -3.79
N ASP A 15 -4.66 -6.51 -4.16
CA ASP A 15 -4.58 -6.97 -5.54
C ASP A 15 -5.09 -8.41 -5.67
N CYS A 16 -4.84 -9.03 -6.83
CA CYS A 16 -5.23 -10.41 -7.13
C CYS A 16 -4.00 -11.28 -7.46
N GLU A 17 -2.80 -10.93 -6.98
CA GLU A 17 -1.58 -11.67 -7.35
C GLU A 17 -1.67 -13.13 -6.89
N ILE A 18 -2.09 -13.38 -5.65
CA ILE A 18 -2.19 -14.74 -5.08
C ILE A 18 -3.22 -15.58 -5.84
N SER A 19 -4.26 -14.95 -6.39
CA SER A 19 -5.32 -15.63 -7.12
C SER A 19 -5.06 -15.72 -8.64
N GLY A 20 -3.90 -15.27 -9.13
CA GLY A 20 -3.59 -15.27 -10.56
C GLY A 20 -4.45 -14.31 -11.38
N GLY A 21 -4.88 -13.20 -10.80
CA GLY A 21 -5.67 -12.16 -11.49
C GLY A 21 -7.19 -12.34 -11.39
N ILE A 22 -7.70 -13.19 -10.51
CA ILE A 22 -9.16 -13.36 -10.34
C ILE A 22 -9.73 -12.19 -9.52
N ASN A 23 -10.40 -11.26 -10.20
CA ASN A 23 -10.89 -9.99 -9.63
C ASN A 23 -11.68 -10.07 -8.32
N HIS A 24 -12.49 -11.11 -8.11
CA HIS A 24 -13.29 -11.26 -6.89
C HIS A 24 -12.53 -11.97 -5.76
N LYS A 25 -11.34 -12.52 -6.03
CA LYS A 25 -10.46 -13.19 -5.07
C LYS A 25 -9.24 -12.32 -4.81
N ARG A 26 -9.43 -11.28 -4.01
CA ARG A 26 -8.40 -10.30 -3.67
C ARG A 26 -7.67 -10.67 -2.39
N ASN A 27 -6.41 -10.27 -2.28
CA ASN A 27 -5.60 -10.37 -1.07
C ASN A 27 -5.17 -8.98 -0.59
N VAL A 28 -5.11 -8.81 0.73
CA VAL A 28 -4.65 -7.55 1.34
C VAL A 28 -3.13 -7.51 1.31
N LYS A 29 -2.58 -6.33 1.03
CA LYS A 29 -1.16 -6.00 1.12
C LYS A 29 -0.97 -4.69 1.86
N PHE A 30 0.25 -4.43 2.31
CA PHE A 30 0.61 -3.15 2.88
C PHE A 30 2.02 -2.75 2.46
N ALA A 31 2.27 -1.44 2.43
CA ALA A 31 3.58 -0.85 2.20
C ALA A 31 3.78 0.33 3.14
N LYS A 32 5.03 0.61 3.51
CA LYS A 32 5.36 1.84 4.25
C LYS A 32 5.07 3.05 3.37
N LEU A 33 4.49 4.09 3.97
CA LEU A 33 4.19 5.36 3.32
C LEU A 33 5.10 6.44 3.88
N GLU A 34 5.67 7.25 3.00
CA GLU A 34 6.60 8.32 3.36
C GLU A 34 6.11 9.65 2.82
N TYR A 35 6.17 10.67 3.69
CA TYR A 35 5.91 12.06 3.34
C TYR A 35 7.24 12.75 3.06
N ARG A 36 7.26 13.60 2.03
CA ARG A 36 8.33 14.59 1.83
C ARG A 36 8.13 15.77 2.78
N ASP A 37 9.15 16.59 2.91
CA ASP A 37 9.13 17.78 3.77
C ASP A 37 8.04 18.80 3.38
N ASP A 38 7.62 18.82 2.11
CA ASP A 38 6.52 19.64 1.61
C ASP A 38 5.12 19.05 1.86
N GLY A 39 5.05 17.90 2.56
CA GLY A 39 3.83 17.16 2.85
C GLY A 39 3.32 16.29 1.69
N SER A 40 3.99 16.28 0.53
CA SER A 40 3.63 15.39 -0.58
C SER A 40 3.98 13.93 -0.25
N ILE A 41 3.21 12.98 -0.79
CA ILE A 41 3.45 11.55 -0.58
C ILE A 41 4.41 11.02 -1.65
N VAL A 42 5.35 10.17 -1.26
CA VAL A 42 6.19 9.41 -2.21
C VAL A 42 5.34 8.31 -2.85
N THR A 43 5.25 8.30 -4.18
CA THR A 43 4.48 7.30 -4.91
C THR A 43 5.04 5.89 -4.67
N ILE A 44 4.16 4.97 -4.27
CA ILE A 44 4.47 3.56 -4.09
C ILE A 44 4.18 2.83 -5.40
N ASN A 45 5.17 2.14 -5.94
CA ASN A 45 4.99 1.23 -7.08
C ASN A 45 4.93 -0.22 -6.57
N PRO A 46 3.78 -0.91 -6.64
CA PRO A 46 3.61 -2.25 -6.08
C PRO A 46 4.29 -3.38 -6.88
N GLU A 47 4.77 -3.10 -8.10
CA GLU A 47 5.35 -4.12 -9.01
C GLU A 47 6.89 -4.06 -9.12
N ARG A 48 7.56 -3.28 -8.28
CA ARG A 48 9.04 -3.22 -8.21
C ARG A 48 9.59 -3.94 -7.00
#